data_AF-A0A521DVM0-F1
#
_entry.id   AF-A0A521DVM0-F1
#
_cell.length_a   1.000
_cell.length_b   1.000
_cell.length_c   1.000
_cell.angle_alpha   90.00
_cell.angle_beta   90.00
_cell.angle_gamma   90.00
#
_symmetry.space_group_name_H-M   'P 1'
#
loop_
_entity.id
_entity.type
_entity.pdbx_description
1 polymer ?
#
loop_
_entity_poly.entity_id
_entity_poly.type
_entity_poly.pdbx_seq_one_letter_code
_entity_poly.pdbx_strand_id
1 'polypeptide(L)' 'MKLFGKNHIIILVITFVILFLMNYIGNDLPDKLQRALMTAFAGVVGLTIGLFILNKGRNDKNPPQNFD' A
#
# COMPACT_ATOMS: atom_id res chain seq x y z
N MET A 1 -0.12 -14.51 7.17
CA MET A 1 1.07 -14.09 6.39
C MET A 1 1.92 -13.19 7.27
N LYS A 2 3.24 -13.39 7.37
CA LYS A 2 4.10 -12.41 8.08
C LYS A 2 4.02 -11.10 7.30
N LEU A 3 3.54 -10.03 7.94
CA LEU A 3 3.36 -8.71 7.31
C LEU A 3 4.67 -8.16 6.72
N PHE A 4 5.83 -8.61 7.24
CA PHE A 4 7.16 -8.25 6.77
C PHE A 4 7.90 -9.41 6.08
N GLY A 5 7.18 -10.43 5.59
CA GLY A 5 7.79 -11.51 4.82
C GLY A 5 8.23 -11.04 3.43
N LYS A 6 9.20 -11.75 2.82
CA LYS A 6 9.69 -11.50 1.44
C LYS A 6 8.54 -11.24 0.43
N ASN A 7 7.45 -12.01 0.53
CA ASN A 7 6.31 -11.90 -0.37
C ASN A 7 5.59 -10.54 -0.27
N HIS A 8 5.54 -9.92 0.91
CA HIS A 8 4.90 -8.61 1.08
C HIS A 8 5.74 -7.51 0.42
N ILE A 9 7.06 -7.53 0.61
CA ILE A 9 7.98 -6.58 -0.03
C ILE A 9 7.87 -6.67 -1.55
N ILE A 10 7.79 -7.89 -2.11
CA ILE A 10 7.60 -8.10 -3.55
C ILE A 10 6.31 -7.43 -4.05
N ILE A 11 5.20 -7.60 -3.32
CA ILE A 11 3.91 -6.98 -3.68
C ILE A 11 4.00 -5.44 -3.61
N LEU A 12 4.65 -4.88 -2.60
CA LEU A 12 4.83 -3.43 -2.48
C LEU A 12 5.67 -2.87 -3.63
N VAL A 13 6.75 -3.55 -4.01
CA VAL A 13 7.62 -3.14 -5.13
C VAL A 13 6.87 -3.21 -6.46
N ILE A 14 6.14 -4.30 -6.73
CA ILE A 14 5.35 -4.42 -7.97
C ILE A 14 4.27 -3.33 -8.02
N THR A 15 3.56 -3.11 -6.91
CA THR A 15 2.53 -2.05 -6.82
C THR A 15 3.15 -0.67 -7.07
N PHE A 16 4.31 -0.39 -6.49
CA PHE A 16 5.04 0.87 -6.72
C PHE A 16 5.33 1.07 -8.21
N VAL A 17 5.91 0.06 -8.87
CA VAL A 17 6.28 0.12 -10.28
C VAL A 17 5.05 0.36 -11.16
N ILE A 18 3.94 -0.34 -10.91
CA ILE A 18 2.70 -0.16 -11.68
C ILE A 18 2.18 1.28 -11.52
N LEU A 19 2.07 1.78 -10.29
CA LEU A 19 1.55 3.13 -10.03
C LEU A 19 2.47 4.22 -10.61
N PHE A 20 3.78 4.02 -10.49
CA PHE A 20 4.78 4.92 -11.07
C PHE A 20 4.65 4.98 -12.58
N LEU A 21 4.66 3.82 -13.26
CA LEU A 21 4.58 3.74 -14.72
C LEU A 21 3.25 4.30 -15.22
N MET A 22 2.14 4.01 -14.56
CA MET A 22 0.81 4.54 -14.91
C MET A 22 0.72 6.07 -14.78
N ASN A 23 1.50 6.69 -13.88
CA ASN A 23 1.53 8.15 -13.74
C ASN A 23 2.63 8.83 -14.57
N TYR A 24 3.66 8.09 -14.94
CA TYR A 24 4.82 8.62 -15.66
C TYR A 24 4.65 8.52 -17.19
N ILE A 25 4.15 7.38 -17.69
CA ILE A 25 3.96 7.15 -19.13
C ILE A 25 2.77 7.97 -19.63
N GLY A 26 2.95 8.67 -20.75
CA GLY A 26 1.90 9.49 -21.36
C GLY A 26 1.63 10.82 -20.65
N ASN A 27 2.48 11.18 -19.68
CA ASN A 27 2.41 12.47 -18.99
C ASN A 27 3.44 13.44 -19.57
N ASP A 28 2.98 14.53 -20.18
CA ASP A 28 3.81 15.56 -20.81
C ASP A 28 4.08 16.77 -19.91
N LEU A 29 3.61 16.72 -18.65
CA LEU A 29 3.86 17.77 -17.69
C LEU A 29 5.35 17.82 -17.27
N PRO A 30 5.89 19.02 -16.98
CA PRO A 30 7.28 19.17 -16.55
C PRO A 30 7.56 18.54 -15.18
N ASP A 31 6.54 18.41 -14.30
CA ASP A 31 6.63 17.81 -12.97
C ASP A 31 6.34 16.29 -12.94
N LYS A 32 6.20 15.63 -14.11
CA LYS A 32 5.77 14.23 -14.21
C LYS A 32 6.55 13.24 -13.36
N LEU A 33 7.86 13.44 -13.20
CA LEU A 33 8.70 12.57 -12.37
C LEU A 33 8.31 12.68 -10.89
N GLN A 34 8.23 13.90 -10.37
CA GLN A 34 7.83 14.15 -8.98
C GLN A 34 6.42 13.64 -8.73
N ARG A 35 5.50 13.91 -9.67
CA ARG A 35 4.10 13.49 -9.58
C ARG A 35 3.98 11.96 -9.56
N ALA A 36 4.67 11.26 -10.45
CA ALA A 36 4.68 9.79 -10.48
C ALA A 36 5.28 9.17 -9.22
N LEU A 37 6.40 9.73 -8.72
CA LEU A 37 7.02 9.28 -7.46
C LEU A 37 6.08 9.48 -6.26
N MET A 38 5.45 10.65 -6.16
CA MET A 38 4.56 10.98 -5.05
C MET A 38 3.30 10.09 -5.08
N THR A 39 2.70 9.88 -6.25
CA THR A 39 1.54 8.98 -6.39
C THR A 39 1.91 7.54 -6.03
N ALA A 40 3.02 7.02 -6.55
CA ALA A 40 3.47 5.66 -6.25
C ALA A 40 3.80 5.48 -4.76
N PHE A 41 4.48 6.45 -4.15
CA PHE A 41 4.79 6.44 -2.73
C PHE A 41 3.53 6.48 -1.86
N ALA A 42 2.61 7.41 -2.13
CA ALA A 42 1.35 7.53 -1.39
C ALA A 42 0.51 6.24 -1.51
N GLY A 43 0.47 5.61 -2.69
CA GLY A 43 -0.22 4.35 -2.90
C GLY A 43 0.37 3.20 -2.08
N VAL A 44 1.69 3.06 -2.02
CA VAL A 44 2.37 2.03 -1.22
C VAL A 44 2.17 2.26 0.28
N VAL A 45 2.23 3.51 0.74
CA VAL A 45 1.95 3.87 2.14
C VAL A 45 0.51 3.52 2.51
N GLY A 46 -0.46 3.92 1.67
CA GLY A 46 -1.87 3.58 1.87
C GLY A 46 -2.13 2.08 1.90
N LEU A 47 -1.51 1.31 0.99
CA LEU A 47 -1.58 -0.15 0.96
C LEU A 47 -1.00 -0.76 2.24
N THR A 48 0.14 -0.27 2.71
CA THR A 48 0.80 -0.75 3.93
C THR A 48 -0.10 -0.52 5.16
N ILE A 49 -0.66 0.68 5.30
CA ILE A 49 -1.60 1.02 6.38
C ILE A 49 -2.87 0.16 6.29
N GLY A 50 -3.46 0.02 5.10
CA GLY A 50 -4.65 -0.81 4.90
C GLY A 50 -4.43 -2.27 5.28
N LEU A 51 -3.29 -2.84 4.89
CA LEU A 51 -2.92 -4.21 5.25
C LEU A 51 -2.60 -4.35 6.74
N PHE A 52 -2.03 -3.32 7.37
CA PHE A 52 -1.81 -3.27 8.82
C PHE A 52 -3.14 -3.31 9.58
N ILE A 53 -4.11 -2.46 9.21
CA ILE A 53 -5.46 -2.43 9.82
C ILE A 53 -6.16 -3.78 9.62
N LEU A 54 -6.14 -4.32 8.39
CA LEU A 54 -6.75 -5.61 8.07
C LEU A 54 -6.15 -6.73 8.91
N ASN A 55 -4.83 -6.77 9.08
CA ASN A 55 -4.18 -7.82 9.86
C ASN A 55 -4.34 -7.62 11.38
N LYS A 56 -4.51 -6.38 11.86
CA LYS A 56 -4.89 -6.11 13.24
C LYS A 56 -6.28 -6.68 13.55
N GLY A 57 -7.28 -6.41 12.70
CA GLY A 57 -8.64 -6.95 12.88
C GLY A 57 -8.71 -8.47 12.81
N ARG A 58 -7.90 -9.12 11.96
CA ARG A 58 -7.85 -10.59 11.86
C ARG A 58 -7.16 -11.29 13.04
N ASN A 59 -6.30 -10.58 13.78
CA ASN A 59 -5.61 -11.10 14.96
C ASN A 59 -6.21 -10.59 16.27
N ASP A 60 -7.35 -9.87 16.20
CA ASP A 60 -8.08 -9.47 17.38
C ASP A 60 -8.72 -10.71 17.99
N LYS A 61 -8.19 -11.15 19.14
CA LYS A 61 -8.68 -12.30 19.91
C LYS A 61 -9.67 -11.88 20.99
N ASN A 62 -10.00 -10.60 21.07
CA ASN A 62 -11.00 -10.15 22.02
C ASN A 62 -12.36 -10.68 21.55
N PRO A 63 -13.10 -11.39 22.42
CA PRO A 63 -14.48 -11.71 22.12
C PRO A 63 -15.24 -10.40 21.84
N PRO A 64 -16.27 -10.43 20.98
CA PRO A 64 -17.12 -9.25 20.78
C PRO A 64 -17.53 -8.71 22.15
N GLN A 65 -17.45 -7.39 22.34
CA GLN A 65 -17.90 -6.77 23.59
C GLN A 65 -19.34 -7.23 23.84
N ASN A 66 -19.56 -7.91 24.95
CA ASN A 66 -20.90 -8.25 25.37
C ASN A 66 -21.56 -6.94 25.81
N PHE A 67 -22.49 -6.46 25.00
CA PHE A 67 -23.31 -5.29 25.28
C PHE A 67 -24.61 -5.78 25.96
N ASP A 68 -24.46 -6.41 27.13
CA ASP A 68 -25.56 -6.66 28.07
C ASP A 68 -25.76 -5.44 28.97
#